data_AF-A0A4V1ZSC4-F1
#
_entry.id   AF-A0A4V1ZSC4-F1
#
_cell.length_a   1.000
_cell.length_b   1.000
_cell.length_c   1.000
_cell.angle_alpha   90.00
_cell.angle_beta   90.00
_cell.angle_gamma   90.00
#
_symmetry.space_group_name_H-M   'P 1'
#
loop_
_entity.id
_entity.type
_entity.pdbx_description
1 polymer ?
#
loop_
_entity_poly.entity_id
_entity_poly.type
_entity_poly.pdbx_seq_one_letter_code
_entity_poly.pdbx_strand_id
1 'polypeptide(L)'
;MNSSTLTCREVISTSLPASIMTGLYTLEVLTGNDVLLTSRQVSVEEFIPDRLKVTVTAAPTTVRPAETVNANITALNLFGPPAAGRKFEVEFSLKAKSFSAKEYPGYNFDIQAGSGRSALADLAEQFPHERREGETDAAGRGAAPYTVPDVRDMGTLTGTAFATIFDETGRPVNRLATFEVQTQKAMFGIEQIGGLVSTQKEVAMQFVALTPTGKPTAATAQVTIVRKLWETVLERQGDRYVYNSQKREEVLLNKELRLSGVGKINFRPLYSGEYEVRIMRPEASNYVAEYFYAYGSGDTAGNSFEVNNEGEVIIEADKPKYEPGETAQLLLKTPFPGRILVTVERDRVLDHFY
;
A
#
# COMPACT_ATOMS: atom_id res chain seq x y z
N MET A 1 -45.24 15.45 -13.87
CA MET A 1 -45.82 14.60 -12.80
C MET A 1 -44.73 14.41 -11.76
N ASN A 2 -44.80 15.15 -10.65
CA ASN A 2 -43.83 15.07 -9.56
C ASN A 2 -44.19 13.87 -8.68
N SER A 3 -43.39 12.81 -8.76
CA SER A 3 -43.47 11.70 -7.82
C SER A 3 -42.73 12.09 -6.55
N SER A 4 -43.45 12.65 -5.59
CA SER A 4 -42.99 12.84 -4.22
C SER A 4 -42.84 11.48 -3.54
N THR A 5 -41.60 11.01 -3.41
CA THR A 5 -41.25 9.85 -2.60
C THR A 5 -41.48 10.20 -1.13
N LEU A 6 -42.56 9.66 -0.55
CA LEU A 6 -42.82 9.72 0.88
C LEU A 6 -41.83 8.81 1.59
N THR A 7 -40.78 9.38 2.17
CA THR A 7 -39.88 8.65 3.07
C THR A 7 -40.57 8.51 4.42
N CYS A 8 -41.22 7.37 4.65
CA CYS A 8 -41.75 7.04 5.98
C CYS A 8 -40.56 6.77 6.92
N ARG A 9 -40.36 7.61 7.93
CA ARG A 9 -39.38 7.36 9.00
C ARG A 9 -40.11 6.68 10.15
N GLU A 10 -39.85 5.39 10.34
CA GLU A 10 -40.24 4.69 11.56
C GLU A 10 -39.09 4.76 12.58
N VAL A 11 -39.43 5.03 13.83
CA VAL A 11 -38.49 5.08 14.96
C VAL A 11 -38.87 3.95 15.91
N ILE A 12 -37.94 3.02 16.14
CA ILE A 12 -38.09 1.95 17.12
C ILE A 12 -37.27 2.35 18.36
N SER A 13 -37.92 2.36 19.52
CA SER A 13 -37.29 2.61 20.81
C SER A 13 -37.60 1.45 21.76
N THR A 14 -36.57 0.87 22.37
CA THR A 14 -36.71 -0.16 23.41
C THR A 14 -35.72 0.13 24.53
N SER A 15 -36.07 -0.26 25.76
CA SER A 15 -35.15 -0.27 26.88
C SER A 15 -34.38 -1.59 26.94
N LEU A 16 -33.12 -1.53 27.35
CA LEU A 16 -32.35 -2.72 27.69
C LEU A 16 -32.50 -2.97 29.21
N PRO A 17 -32.72 -4.23 29.65
CA PRO A 17 -32.72 -4.55 31.08
C PRO A 17 -31.40 -4.17 31.74
N ALA A 18 -31.43 -3.69 32.99
CA ALA A 18 -30.20 -3.34 33.72
C ALA A 18 -29.27 -4.55 33.94
N SER A 19 -29.80 -5.77 33.89
CA SER A 19 -29.06 -7.03 34.03
C SER A 19 -28.67 -7.67 32.70
N ILE A 20 -28.79 -6.94 31.58
CA ILE A 20 -28.35 -7.46 30.29
C ILE A 20 -26.85 -7.72 30.30
N MET A 21 -26.42 -8.81 29.68
CA MET A 21 -24.99 -9.12 29.57
C MET A 21 -24.30 -8.10 28.66
N THR A 22 -23.00 -7.87 28.90
CA THR A 22 -22.19 -7.12 27.94
C THR A 22 -21.89 -7.97 26.71
N GLY A 23 -21.66 -7.30 25.58
CA GLY A 23 -21.28 -7.95 24.33
C GLY A 23 -21.96 -7.36 23.10
N LEU A 24 -21.75 -8.06 21.98
CA LEU A 24 -22.26 -7.67 20.68
C LEU A 24 -23.64 -8.28 20.43
N TYR A 25 -24.65 -7.44 20.29
CA TYR A 25 -26.02 -7.81 19.98
C TYR A 25 -26.32 -7.50 18.52
N THR A 26 -27.20 -8.30 17.90
CA THR A 26 -27.69 -8.05 16.53
C THR A 26 -29.17 -7.70 16.60
N LEU A 27 -29.52 -6.52 16.07
CA LEU A 27 -30.88 -6.11 15.78
C LEU A 27 -31.21 -6.56 14.36
N GLU A 28 -32.22 -7.41 14.21
CA GLU A 28 -32.70 -7.89 12.91
C GLU A 28 -34.08 -7.34 12.64
N VAL A 29 -34.31 -6.90 11.40
CA VAL A 29 -35.64 -6.49 10.93
C VAL A 29 -36.10 -7.54 9.93
N LEU A 30 -37.18 -8.23 10.27
CA LEU A 30 -37.79 -9.25 9.42
C LEU A 30 -39.13 -8.73 8.88
N THR A 31 -39.52 -9.21 7.69
CA THR A 31 -40.91 -9.11 7.23
C THR A 31 -41.82 -9.98 8.08
N GLY A 32 -43.15 -9.79 7.95
CA GLY A 32 -44.13 -10.66 8.63
C GLY A 32 -44.08 -12.14 8.23
N ASN A 33 -43.30 -12.50 7.21
CA ASN A 33 -43.07 -13.88 6.76
C ASN A 33 -41.61 -14.34 7.02
N ASP A 34 -40.97 -13.79 8.06
CA ASP A 34 -39.62 -14.15 8.52
C ASP A 34 -38.48 -13.95 7.50
N VAL A 35 -38.70 -13.15 6.46
CA VAL A 35 -37.62 -12.75 5.54
C VAL A 35 -36.83 -11.60 6.16
N LEU A 36 -35.53 -11.80 6.40
CA LEU A 36 -34.61 -10.77 6.88
C LEU A 36 -34.47 -9.63 5.85
N LEU A 37 -34.79 -8.40 6.26
CA LEU A 37 -34.63 -7.19 5.45
C LEU A 37 -33.28 -6.52 5.69
N THR A 38 -32.86 -6.43 6.95
CA THR A 38 -31.58 -5.82 7.35
C THR A 38 -31.21 -6.24 8.77
N SER A 39 -29.94 -6.10 9.11
CA SER A 39 -29.46 -6.23 10.49
C SER A 39 -28.48 -5.11 10.86
N ARG A 40 -28.34 -4.84 12.16
CA ARG A 40 -27.34 -3.93 12.72
C ARG A 40 -26.77 -4.49 14.01
N GLN A 41 -25.46 -4.36 14.18
CA GLN A 41 -24.79 -4.72 15.43
C GLN A 41 -24.81 -3.54 16.41
N VAL A 42 -25.01 -3.85 17.69
CA VAL A 42 -24.95 -2.90 18.81
C VAL A 42 -24.10 -3.52 19.91
N SER A 43 -23.07 -2.79 20.35
CA SER A 43 -22.28 -3.19 21.53
C SER A 43 -22.99 -2.69 22.79
N VAL A 44 -23.20 -3.57 23.74
CA VAL A 44 -23.70 -3.23 25.08
C VAL A 44 -22.54 -3.45 26.03
N GLU A 45 -22.04 -2.39 26.66
CA GLU A 45 -20.88 -2.44 27.54
C GLU A 45 -21.15 -1.62 28.80
N GLU A 46 -20.53 -2.01 29.92
CA GLU A 46 -20.48 -1.17 31.11
C GLU A 46 -19.43 -0.07 30.92
N PHE A 47 -19.83 1.19 31.06
CA PHE A 47 -18.95 2.33 30.89
C PHE A 47 -19.00 3.25 32.11
N ILE A 48 -17.83 3.52 32.68
CA ILE A 48 -17.65 4.59 33.67
C ILE A 48 -17.22 5.84 32.90
N PRO A 49 -17.86 7.01 33.07
CA PRO A 49 -17.43 8.25 32.42
C PRO A 49 -15.96 8.55 32.69
N ASP A 50 -15.25 9.05 31.68
CA ASP A 50 -13.92 9.64 31.89
C ASP A 50 -14.02 10.74 32.96
N ARG A 51 -12.93 10.97 33.69
CA ARG A 51 -12.82 12.10 34.66
C ARG A 51 -11.95 13.24 34.14
N LEU A 52 -11.21 12.99 33.06
CA LEU A 52 -10.29 13.93 32.43
C LEU A 52 -10.77 14.31 31.02
N LYS A 53 -10.64 15.59 30.69
CA LYS A 53 -10.63 16.09 29.32
C LYS A 53 -9.19 16.20 28.87
N VAL A 54 -8.77 15.30 27.99
CA VAL A 54 -7.41 15.26 27.44
C VAL A 54 -7.42 15.67 25.96
N THR A 55 -6.46 16.51 25.57
CA THR A 55 -6.14 16.84 24.18
C THR A 55 -4.67 16.54 23.92
N VAL A 56 -4.38 15.98 22.75
CA VAL A 56 -3.00 15.70 22.30
C VAL A 56 -2.84 16.25 20.90
N THR A 57 -1.73 16.92 20.64
CA THR A 57 -1.35 17.43 19.32
C THR A 57 0.08 17.04 19.02
N ALA A 58 0.39 16.76 17.76
CA ALA A 58 1.76 16.54 17.30
C ALA A 58 2.21 17.79 16.53
N ALA A 59 3.29 18.43 16.97
CA ALA A 59 3.80 19.65 16.36
C ALA A 59 5.32 19.57 16.18
N PRO A 60 5.85 19.87 14.97
CA PRO A 60 5.12 20.23 13.74
C PRO A 60 4.26 19.10 13.17
N THR A 61 3.21 19.43 12.41
CA THR A 61 2.33 18.43 11.76
C THR A 61 2.99 17.74 10.56
N THR A 62 4.08 18.32 10.06
CA THR A 62 4.92 17.75 9.01
C THR A 62 6.38 17.98 9.36
N VAL A 63 7.16 16.91 9.34
CA VAL A 63 8.58 16.91 9.68
C VAL A 63 9.38 16.14 8.63
N ARG A 64 10.70 16.30 8.66
CA ARG A 64 11.65 15.50 7.89
C ARG A 64 12.37 14.50 8.78
N PRO A 65 13.01 13.48 8.18
CA PRO A 65 13.97 12.63 8.87
C PRO A 65 14.96 13.44 9.72
N ALA A 66 15.34 12.91 10.88
CA ALA A 66 16.18 13.55 11.90
C ALA A 66 15.62 14.83 12.55
N GLU A 67 14.45 15.35 12.13
CA GLU A 67 13.75 16.42 12.85
C GLU A 67 12.96 15.85 14.05
N THR A 68 12.66 16.72 15.01
CA THR A 68 11.89 16.35 16.21
C THR A 68 10.44 16.85 16.10
N VAL A 69 9.50 15.98 16.46
CA VAL A 69 8.09 16.31 16.70
C VAL A 69 7.79 16.17 18.19
N ASN A 70 7.00 17.09 18.73
CA ASN A 70 6.53 17.02 20.11
C ASN A 70 5.06 16.61 20.15
N ALA A 71 4.76 15.56 20.93
CA ALA A 71 3.40 15.29 21.36
C ALA A 71 3.09 16.19 22.57
N ASN A 72 2.29 17.24 22.33
CA ASN A 72 1.86 18.19 23.35
C ASN A 72 0.53 17.74 23.94
N ILE A 73 0.52 17.52 25.24
CA ILE A 73 -0.60 17.01 26.03
C ILE A 73 -1.19 18.17 26.83
N THR A 74 -2.52 18.26 26.87
CA THR A 74 -3.24 19.12 27.80
C THR A 74 -4.33 18.29 28.48
N ALA A 75 -4.25 18.18 29.80
CA ALA A 75 -5.17 17.45 30.65
C ALA A 75 -5.88 18.40 31.62
N LEU A 76 -7.21 18.36 31.59
CA LEU A 76 -8.08 19.10 32.50
C LEU A 76 -8.96 18.11 33.24
N ASN A 77 -9.29 18.38 34.49
CA ASN A 77 -10.39 17.68 35.15
C ASN A 77 -11.70 18.09 34.44
N LEU A 78 -12.64 17.17 34.24
CA LEU A 78 -13.91 17.50 33.57
C LEU A 78 -14.73 18.54 34.33
N PHE A 79 -14.47 18.73 35.62
CA PHE A 79 -15.07 19.77 36.45
C PHE A 79 -14.33 21.12 36.42
N GLY A 80 -13.31 21.29 35.55
CA GLY A 80 -12.71 22.58 35.24
C GLY A 80 -11.19 22.73 35.48
N PRO A 81 -10.63 22.43 36.67
CA PRO A 81 -9.25 22.80 36.97
C PRO A 81 -8.23 21.97 36.19
N PRO A 82 -7.02 22.50 35.94
CA PRO A 82 -5.93 21.73 35.37
C PRO A 82 -5.66 20.43 36.12
N ALA A 83 -5.46 19.34 35.38
CA ALA A 83 -5.10 18.07 35.96
C ALA A 83 -3.57 18.01 36.08
N ALA A 84 -3.02 18.61 37.14
CA ALA A 84 -1.59 18.62 37.41
C ALA A 84 -1.09 17.28 37.97
N GLY A 85 0.20 16.98 37.77
CA GLY A 85 0.86 15.78 38.29
C GLY A 85 0.31 14.45 37.74
N ARG A 86 -0.40 14.46 36.60
CA ARG A 86 -0.90 13.24 35.98
C ARG A 86 0.20 12.59 35.18
N LYS A 87 0.45 11.31 35.49
CA LYS A 87 1.35 10.46 34.72
C LYS A 87 0.79 10.29 33.32
N PHE A 88 1.67 10.34 32.34
CA PHE A 88 1.35 10.01 30.97
C PHE A 88 2.42 9.13 30.36
N GLU A 89 1.99 8.31 29.41
CA GLU A 89 2.83 7.54 28.50
C GLU A 89 2.47 7.96 27.07
N VAL A 90 3.46 8.10 26.20
CA VAL A 90 3.27 8.35 24.77
C VAL A 90 4.05 7.29 24.01
N GLU A 91 3.35 6.54 23.18
CA GLU A 91 3.93 5.59 22.24
C GLU A 91 3.92 6.20 20.84
N PHE A 92 5.11 6.27 20.24
CA PHE A 92 5.31 6.74 18.88
C PHE A 92 5.48 5.56 17.92
N SER A 93 4.77 5.61 16.79
CA SER A 93 4.90 4.63 15.72
C SER A 93 4.90 5.30 14.34
N LEU A 94 5.59 4.69 13.38
CA LEU A 94 5.63 5.11 11.99
C LEU A 94 4.99 4.05 11.10
N LYS A 95 4.23 4.48 10.11
CA LYS A 95 3.69 3.62 9.06
C LYS A 95 3.79 4.28 7.70
N ALA A 96 3.83 3.49 6.64
CA ALA A 96 3.73 4.00 5.29
C ALA A 96 2.41 4.76 5.07
N LYS A 97 2.47 5.82 4.29
CA LYS A 97 1.29 6.46 3.70
C LYS A 97 1.32 6.23 2.20
N SER A 98 0.38 5.43 1.70
CA SER A 98 0.20 5.26 0.25
C SER A 98 -0.04 6.61 -0.40
N PHE A 99 0.62 6.84 -1.54
CA PHE A 99 0.51 8.07 -2.31
C PHE A 99 -0.21 7.80 -3.62
N SER A 100 -1.17 8.66 -3.94
CA SER A 100 -1.83 8.68 -5.24
C SER A 100 -2.09 10.13 -5.63
N ALA A 101 -2.07 10.41 -6.94
CA ALA A 101 -2.30 11.74 -7.46
C ALA A 101 -3.53 11.72 -8.37
N LYS A 102 -4.59 12.45 -7.98
CA LYS A 102 -5.89 12.44 -8.68
C LYS A 102 -5.81 12.88 -10.14
N GLU A 103 -4.88 13.78 -10.46
CA GLU A 103 -4.63 14.27 -11.82
C GLU A 103 -3.81 13.27 -12.67
N TYR A 104 -3.34 12.17 -12.07
CA TYR A 104 -2.50 11.14 -12.68
C TYR A 104 -3.04 9.72 -12.39
N PRO A 105 -4.29 9.40 -12.76
CA PRO A 105 -4.94 8.12 -12.39
C PRO A 105 -4.33 6.87 -13.03
N GLY A 106 -3.55 7.03 -14.11
CA GLY A 106 -2.83 5.94 -14.78
C GLY A 106 -1.37 5.79 -14.33
N TYR A 107 -0.95 6.50 -13.29
CA TYR A 107 0.41 6.45 -12.78
C TYR A 107 0.51 5.65 -11.49
N ASN A 108 1.55 4.83 -11.42
CA ASN A 108 1.97 4.13 -10.22
C ASN A 108 3.02 4.95 -9.46
N PHE A 109 2.92 4.94 -8.14
CA PHE A 109 3.83 5.62 -7.20
C PHE A 109 4.28 4.67 -6.06
N ASP A 110 4.01 3.38 -6.19
CA ASP A 110 4.30 2.39 -5.16
C ASP A 110 5.81 2.16 -5.07
N ILE A 111 6.35 2.42 -3.87
CA ILE A 111 7.77 2.35 -3.60
C ILE A 111 8.15 0.93 -3.20
N GLN A 112 9.09 0.37 -3.92
CA GLN A 112 9.73 -0.91 -3.65
C GLN A 112 11.10 -0.71 -3.01
N ALA A 113 11.46 -1.63 -2.13
CA ALA A 113 12.80 -1.74 -1.59
C ALA A 113 13.75 -2.29 -2.66
N GLY A 114 15.06 -2.07 -2.48
CA GLY A 114 16.10 -2.60 -3.37
C GLY A 114 16.03 -4.11 -3.63
N SER A 115 15.37 -4.87 -2.75
CA SER A 115 15.12 -6.31 -2.87
C SER A 115 13.94 -6.69 -3.79
N GLY A 116 13.22 -5.72 -4.37
CA GLY A 116 12.03 -5.96 -5.19
C GLY A 116 10.77 -6.30 -4.37
N ARG A 117 10.82 -6.15 -3.04
CA ARG A 117 9.66 -6.24 -2.15
C ARG A 117 9.10 -4.86 -1.89
N SER A 118 7.84 -4.76 -1.46
CA SER A 118 7.28 -3.49 -1.00
C SER A 118 8.17 -2.91 0.10
N ALA A 119 8.67 -1.68 -0.07
CA ALA A 119 9.44 -0.99 0.98
C ALA A 119 8.61 -0.74 2.24
N LEU A 120 7.29 -0.92 2.13
CA LEU A 120 6.32 -0.63 3.17
C LEU A 120 5.99 -1.85 4.03
N ALA A 121 6.39 -3.07 3.61
CA ALA A 121 6.05 -4.32 4.28
C ALA A 121 6.79 -4.51 5.62
N ASP A 122 8.03 -4.04 5.72
CA ASP A 122 8.91 -4.31 6.87
C ASP A 122 9.09 -3.10 7.79
N LEU A 123 8.25 -2.06 7.66
CA LEU A 123 8.39 -0.81 8.40
C LEU A 123 8.29 -0.96 9.92
N ALA A 124 7.47 -1.90 10.40
CA ALA A 124 7.34 -2.15 11.84
C ALA A 124 8.58 -2.82 12.44
N GLU A 125 9.28 -3.65 11.67
CA GLU A 125 10.57 -4.22 12.07
C GLU A 125 11.68 -3.17 11.98
N GLN A 126 11.61 -2.29 10.98
CA GLN A 126 12.58 -1.23 10.77
C GLN A 126 12.46 -0.09 11.80
N PHE A 127 11.24 0.23 12.23
CA PHE A 127 10.92 1.34 13.13
C PHE A 127 10.11 0.85 14.32
N PRO A 128 10.78 0.29 15.35
CA PRO A 128 10.09 -0.16 16.55
C PRO A 128 9.41 1.01 17.26
N HIS A 129 8.35 0.70 18.00
CA HIS A 129 7.63 1.70 18.76
C HIS A 129 8.54 2.33 19.81
N GLU A 130 8.48 3.65 19.95
CA GLU A 130 9.23 4.38 20.95
C GLU A 130 8.33 4.93 22.03
N ARG A 131 8.61 4.58 23.29
CA ARG A 131 7.88 5.07 24.44
C ARG A 131 8.56 6.28 25.07
N ARG A 132 7.76 7.24 25.51
CA ARG A 132 8.15 8.36 26.38
C ARG A 132 7.17 8.44 27.55
N GLU A 133 7.67 8.82 28.71
CA GLU A 133 6.86 8.94 29.93
C GLU A 133 7.11 10.29 30.58
N GLY A 134 6.14 10.80 31.33
CA GLY A 134 6.28 12.04 32.06
C GLY A 134 5.07 12.35 32.93
N GLU A 135 5.07 13.55 33.50
CA GLU A 135 3.96 14.06 34.30
C GLU A 135 3.55 15.44 33.79
N THR A 136 2.26 15.74 33.86
CA THR A 136 1.74 17.06 33.52
C THR A 136 2.17 18.11 34.56
N ASP A 137 2.53 19.30 34.11
CA ASP A 137 2.86 20.45 34.94
C ASP A 137 1.65 21.01 35.73
N ALA A 138 1.87 22.08 36.49
CA ALA A 138 0.83 22.76 37.27
C ALA A 138 -0.35 23.30 36.43
N ALA A 139 -0.12 23.54 35.13
CA ALA A 139 -1.15 23.96 34.17
C ALA A 139 -1.79 22.77 33.45
N GLY A 140 -1.50 21.53 33.86
CA GLY A 140 -2.02 20.30 33.25
C GLY A 140 -1.43 20.01 31.88
N ARG A 141 -0.23 20.53 31.58
CA ARG A 141 0.43 20.37 30.28
C ARG A 141 1.59 19.39 30.36
N GLY A 142 1.76 18.58 29.33
CA GLY A 142 2.89 17.67 29.18
C GLY A 142 3.44 17.73 27.77
N ALA A 143 4.70 17.34 27.58
CA ALA A 143 5.30 17.22 26.26
C ALA A 143 6.18 15.98 26.19
N ALA A 144 6.07 15.23 25.09
CA ALA A 144 6.94 14.11 24.78
C ALA A 144 7.62 14.32 23.42
N PRO A 145 8.95 14.49 23.37
CA PRO A 145 9.69 14.64 22.12
C PRO A 145 9.95 13.28 21.45
N TYR A 146 9.83 13.26 20.13
CA TYR A 146 10.20 12.14 19.27
C TYR A 146 11.06 12.65 18.12
N THR A 147 12.28 12.12 18.00
CA THR A 147 13.17 12.41 16.88
C THR A 147 12.96 11.35 15.82
N VAL A 148 12.60 11.79 14.61
CA VAL A 148 12.32 10.86 13.52
C VAL A 148 13.63 10.19 13.07
N PRO A 149 13.66 8.86 12.86
CA PRO A 149 14.80 8.16 12.29
C PRO A 149 15.29 8.79 10.97
N ASP A 150 16.59 8.73 10.70
CA ASP A 150 17.15 9.22 9.43
C ASP A 150 16.88 8.20 8.31
N VAL A 151 15.69 8.33 7.71
CA VAL A 151 15.18 7.46 6.64
C VAL A 151 14.92 8.26 5.37
N ARG A 152 15.21 7.71 4.19
CA ARG A 152 15.05 8.42 2.92
C ARG A 152 14.34 7.56 1.88
N ASP A 153 13.75 8.23 0.90
CA ASP A 153 13.19 7.60 -0.30
C ASP A 153 12.10 6.53 0.01
N MET A 154 11.28 6.75 1.03
CA MET A 154 10.14 5.88 1.40
C MET A 154 8.78 6.60 1.22
N GLY A 155 8.76 7.70 0.48
CA GLY A 155 7.58 8.52 0.26
C GLY A 155 7.21 9.33 1.49
N THR A 156 5.92 9.29 1.85
CA THR A 156 5.42 9.90 3.08
C THR A 156 5.14 8.82 4.11
N LEU A 157 5.61 9.01 5.35
CA LEU A 157 5.19 8.17 6.48
C LEU A 157 4.15 8.93 7.30
N THR A 158 3.20 8.20 7.89
CA THR A 158 2.33 8.70 8.93
C THR A 158 2.93 8.33 10.28
N GLY A 159 3.28 9.33 11.08
CA GLY A 159 3.61 9.17 12.48
C GLY A 159 2.39 9.28 13.36
N THR A 160 2.34 8.44 14.39
CA THR A 160 1.27 8.40 15.39
C THR A 160 1.88 8.61 16.77
N ALA A 161 1.34 9.56 17.54
CA ALA A 161 1.61 9.72 18.97
C ALA A 161 0.36 9.27 19.73
N PHE A 162 0.40 8.04 20.25
CA PHE A 162 -0.67 7.47 21.07
C PHE A 162 -0.37 7.76 22.54
N ALA A 163 -1.09 8.71 23.14
CA ALA A 163 -0.89 9.12 24.52
C ALA A 163 -1.94 8.49 25.44
N THR A 164 -1.46 7.96 26.56
CA THR A 164 -2.24 7.42 27.67
C THR A 164 -2.00 8.31 28.87
N ILE A 165 -3.04 8.97 29.38
CA ILE A 165 -2.95 9.84 30.57
C ILE A 165 -3.73 9.17 31.68
N PHE A 166 -3.14 9.04 32.87
CA PHE A 166 -3.78 8.36 33.99
C PHE A 166 -4.49 9.35 34.92
N ASP A 167 -5.71 9.02 35.33
CA ASP A 167 -6.42 9.78 36.37
C ASP A 167 -5.88 9.48 37.78
N GLU A 168 -6.47 10.07 38.82
CA GLU A 168 -5.97 9.92 40.20
C GLU A 168 -6.13 8.50 40.74
N THR A 169 -6.97 7.68 40.08
CA THR A 169 -7.19 6.28 40.40
C THR A 169 -6.33 5.34 39.56
N GLY A 170 -5.50 5.89 38.66
CA GLY A 170 -4.69 5.11 37.73
C GLY A 170 -5.45 4.66 36.48
N ARG A 171 -6.65 5.18 36.22
CA ARG A 171 -7.43 4.80 35.04
C ARG A 171 -6.93 5.57 33.80
N PRO A 172 -6.72 4.89 32.66
CA PRO A 172 -6.20 5.54 31.45
C PRO A 172 -7.28 6.31 30.68
N VAL A 173 -6.87 7.46 30.12
CA VAL A 173 -7.60 8.21 29.11
C VAL A 173 -6.70 8.34 27.89
N ASN A 174 -7.10 7.70 26.78
CA ASN A 174 -6.28 7.58 25.59
C ASN A 174 -6.63 8.66 24.56
N ARG A 175 -5.62 9.27 23.95
CA ARG A 175 -5.77 10.23 22.84
C ARG A 175 -4.67 9.99 21.82
N LEU A 176 -4.99 10.30 20.56
CA LEU A 176 -4.07 10.09 19.44
C LEU A 176 -3.88 11.41 18.69
N ALA A 177 -2.63 11.70 18.32
CA ALA A 177 -2.28 12.72 17.36
C ALA A 177 -1.47 12.11 16.22
N THR A 178 -1.59 12.68 15.02
CA THR A 178 -0.80 12.24 13.85
C THR A 178 0.05 13.37 13.31
N PHE A 179 1.15 13.01 12.66
CA PHE A 179 2.03 13.90 11.91
C PHE A 179 2.53 13.18 10.66
N GLU A 180 3.02 13.92 9.69
CA GLU A 180 3.62 13.36 8.48
C GLU A 180 5.14 13.47 8.51
N VAL A 181 5.81 12.43 8.05
CA VAL A 181 7.25 12.44 7.77
C VAL A 181 7.46 12.44 6.27
N GLN A 182 8.05 13.51 5.74
CA GLN A 182 8.38 13.63 4.33
C GLN A 182 9.82 13.16 4.09
N THR A 183 9.97 11.92 3.63
CA THR A 183 11.30 11.27 3.47
C THR A 183 12.01 11.70 2.17
N GLN A 184 11.29 12.37 1.27
CA GLN A 184 11.78 12.87 -0.01
C GLN A 184 11.02 14.13 -0.46
N LYS A 185 11.65 14.94 -1.32
CA LYS A 185 11.04 16.18 -1.85
C LYS A 185 10.13 15.93 -3.05
N ALA A 186 10.42 14.92 -3.85
CA ALA A 186 9.70 14.58 -5.07
C ALA A 186 9.23 13.13 -5.02
N MET A 187 7.97 12.91 -5.37
CA MET A 187 7.33 11.61 -5.58
C MET A 187 7.43 11.29 -7.07
N PHE A 188 8.23 10.28 -7.41
CA PHE A 188 8.35 9.83 -8.79
C PHE A 188 7.22 8.86 -9.13
N GLY A 189 6.70 8.96 -10.35
CA GLY A 189 5.69 8.03 -10.84
C GLY A 189 6.00 7.56 -12.25
N ILE A 190 5.53 6.35 -12.56
CA ILE A 190 5.59 5.73 -13.89
C ILE A 190 4.17 5.51 -14.37
N GLU A 191 3.86 5.89 -15.60
CA GLU A 191 2.57 5.54 -16.22
C GLU A 191 2.52 4.03 -16.48
N GLN A 192 1.37 3.42 -16.23
CA GLN A 192 1.14 2.01 -16.51
C GLN A 192 1.42 1.70 -17.99
N ILE A 193 2.35 0.76 -18.23
CA ILE A 193 2.86 0.44 -19.58
C ILE A 193 1.94 -0.55 -20.32
N GLY A 194 1.15 -1.34 -19.56
CA GLY A 194 0.36 -2.46 -20.06
C GLY A 194 1.09 -3.80 -19.90
N GLY A 195 0.33 -4.89 -19.76
CA GLY A 195 0.89 -6.20 -19.38
C GLY A 195 1.70 -6.91 -20.48
N LEU A 196 1.37 -6.71 -21.75
CA LEU A 196 2.00 -7.40 -22.88
C LEU A 196 2.27 -6.46 -24.06
N VAL A 197 3.51 -6.44 -24.54
CA VAL A 197 3.96 -5.66 -25.70
C VAL A 197 4.67 -6.56 -26.72
N SER A 198 4.76 -6.10 -27.98
CA SER A 198 5.56 -6.82 -28.99
C SER A 198 7.05 -6.51 -28.86
N THR A 199 7.91 -7.48 -29.11
CA THR A 199 9.33 -7.22 -29.38
C THR A 199 9.50 -6.40 -30.66
N GLN A 200 10.67 -5.75 -30.80
CA GLN A 200 11.06 -4.93 -31.94
C GLN A 200 10.17 -3.71 -32.22
N LYS A 201 9.18 -3.42 -31.38
CA LYS A 201 8.35 -2.20 -31.44
C LYS A 201 8.70 -1.25 -30.31
N GLU A 202 8.58 0.05 -30.59
CA GLU A 202 8.80 1.06 -29.56
C GLU A 202 7.65 1.07 -28.54
N VAL A 203 8.02 1.11 -27.27
CA VAL A 203 7.15 1.34 -26.13
C VAL A 203 7.49 2.71 -25.57
N ALA A 204 6.51 3.62 -25.59
CA ALA A 204 6.66 4.96 -25.03
C ALA A 204 6.29 4.93 -23.54
N MET A 205 7.28 5.14 -22.67
CA MET A 205 7.08 5.18 -21.23
C MET A 205 7.07 6.61 -20.74
N GLN A 206 6.11 6.94 -19.89
CA GLN A 206 5.95 8.29 -19.33
C GLN A 206 6.26 8.29 -17.83
N PHE A 207 6.96 9.33 -17.39
CA PHE A 207 7.44 9.50 -16.03
C PHE A 207 7.05 10.87 -15.50
N VAL A 208 6.79 10.99 -14.21
CA VAL A 208 6.47 12.26 -13.56
C VAL A 208 7.22 12.43 -12.25
N ALA A 209 7.41 13.68 -11.84
CA ALA A 209 7.86 14.05 -10.51
C ALA A 209 6.84 15.02 -9.90
N LEU A 210 6.27 14.64 -8.76
CA LEU A 210 5.25 15.41 -8.05
C LEU A 210 5.76 15.81 -6.66
N THR A 211 5.21 16.88 -6.09
CA THR A 211 5.34 17.15 -4.66
C THR A 211 4.57 16.10 -3.86
N PRO A 212 4.82 15.96 -2.54
CA PRO A 212 3.98 15.13 -1.66
C PRO A 212 2.50 15.55 -1.62
N THR A 213 2.16 16.71 -2.17
CA THR A 213 0.78 17.21 -2.33
C THR A 213 0.19 16.93 -3.71
N GLY A 214 0.90 16.21 -4.59
CA GLY A 214 0.43 15.82 -5.91
C GLY A 214 0.60 16.86 -7.01
N LYS A 215 1.37 17.94 -6.79
CA LYS A 215 1.61 18.98 -7.80
C LYS A 215 2.88 18.70 -8.60
N PRO A 216 2.94 19.01 -9.91
CA PRO A 216 4.18 18.88 -10.67
C PRO A 216 5.35 19.64 -10.03
N THR A 217 6.53 19.01 -10.01
CA THR A 217 7.77 19.64 -9.52
C THR A 217 8.95 19.30 -10.44
N ALA A 218 9.96 20.15 -10.42
CA ALA A 218 11.23 19.84 -11.08
C ALA A 218 12.07 18.89 -10.21
N ALA A 219 12.57 17.80 -10.79
CA ALA A 219 13.47 16.85 -10.13
C ALA A 219 14.30 16.07 -11.16
N THR A 220 15.48 15.62 -10.75
CA THR A 220 16.29 14.67 -11.51
C THR A 220 15.99 13.26 -11.00
N ALA A 221 15.71 12.33 -11.92
CA ALA A 221 15.51 10.93 -11.65
C ALA A 221 16.55 10.07 -12.37
N GLN A 222 16.86 8.91 -11.81
CA GLN A 222 17.52 7.82 -12.50
C GLN A 222 16.44 6.85 -12.99
N VAL A 223 16.42 6.57 -14.29
CA VAL A 223 15.55 5.56 -14.89
C VAL A 223 16.39 4.37 -15.32
N THR A 224 15.98 3.18 -14.89
CA THR A 224 16.64 1.93 -15.25
C THR A 224 15.63 0.97 -15.86
N ILE A 225 15.98 0.33 -16.96
CA ILE A 225 15.19 -0.76 -17.55
C ILE A 225 16.02 -2.02 -17.44
N VAL A 226 15.48 -3.04 -16.79
CA VAL A 226 16.11 -4.35 -16.67
C VAL A 226 15.24 -5.41 -17.31
N ARG A 227 15.88 -6.39 -17.96
CA ARG A 227 15.24 -7.64 -18.36
C ARG A 227 15.56 -8.69 -17.32
N LYS A 228 14.56 -9.47 -16.92
CA LYS A 228 14.74 -10.60 -16.02
C LYS A 228 15.04 -11.85 -16.85
N LEU A 229 16.19 -12.45 -16.57
CA LEU A 229 16.64 -13.70 -17.18
C LEU A 229 16.52 -14.81 -16.14
N TRP A 230 16.05 -15.97 -16.57
CA TRP A 230 15.90 -17.14 -15.72
C TRP A 230 17.04 -18.13 -15.98
N GLU A 231 17.88 -18.34 -14.98
CA GLU A 231 18.97 -19.30 -15.02
C GLU A 231 18.58 -20.51 -14.17
N THR A 232 18.20 -21.60 -14.83
CA THR A 232 17.84 -22.84 -14.17
C THR A 232 19.03 -23.79 -14.14
N VAL A 233 19.48 -24.15 -12.95
CA VAL A 233 20.54 -25.15 -12.73
C VAL A 233 19.97 -26.38 -12.04
N LEU A 234 20.50 -27.56 -12.38
CA LEU A 234 20.15 -28.80 -11.69
C LEU A 234 21.09 -29.00 -10.50
N GLU A 235 20.59 -28.85 -9.30
CA GLU A 235 21.34 -29.07 -8.05
C GLU A 235 21.08 -30.46 -7.50
N ARG A 236 22.11 -31.11 -6.96
CA ARG A 236 21.96 -32.36 -6.22
C ARG A 236 21.81 -32.04 -4.73
N GLN A 237 20.63 -32.29 -4.17
CA GLN A 237 20.36 -32.18 -2.74
C GLN A 237 20.15 -33.60 -2.17
N GLY A 238 21.20 -34.16 -1.56
CA GLY A 238 21.23 -35.55 -1.12
C GLY A 238 21.15 -36.53 -2.30
N ASP A 239 20.12 -37.38 -2.29
CA ASP A 239 19.85 -38.38 -3.35
C ASP A 239 18.85 -37.90 -4.41
N ARG A 240 18.40 -36.64 -4.34
CA ARG A 240 17.48 -36.05 -5.32
C ARG A 240 18.15 -34.93 -6.10
N TYR A 241 17.77 -34.84 -7.37
CA TYR A 241 18.06 -33.67 -8.19
C TYR A 241 16.89 -32.70 -8.09
N VAL A 242 17.19 -31.43 -7.86
CA VAL A 242 16.23 -30.33 -7.76
C VAL A 242 16.66 -29.26 -8.75
N TYR A 243 15.73 -28.78 -9.57
CA TYR A 243 15.98 -27.63 -10.41
C TYR A 243 15.90 -26.36 -9.56
N ASN A 244 16.99 -25.59 -9.51
CA ASN A 244 17.04 -24.28 -8.86
C ASN A 244 17.03 -23.21 -9.96
N SER A 245 15.92 -22.49 -10.07
CA SER A 245 15.77 -21.36 -11.00
C SER A 245 16.12 -20.07 -10.27
N GLN A 246 17.15 -19.36 -10.74
CA GLN A 246 17.53 -18.06 -10.22
C GLN A 246 17.25 -16.96 -11.24
N LYS A 247 16.66 -15.86 -10.77
CA LYS A 247 16.40 -14.66 -11.57
C LYS A 247 17.66 -13.79 -11.59
N ARG A 248 18.25 -13.61 -12.78
CA ARG A 248 19.34 -12.68 -13.05
C ARG A 248 18.81 -11.44 -13.75
N GLU A 249 19.29 -10.26 -13.38
CA GLU A 249 18.94 -9.01 -14.06
C GLU A 249 19.97 -8.64 -15.12
N GLU A 250 19.48 -8.30 -16.31
CA GLU A 250 20.27 -7.68 -17.37
C GLU A 250 19.84 -6.21 -17.50
N VAL A 251 20.75 -5.27 -17.19
CA VAL A 251 20.47 -3.84 -17.31
C VAL A 251 20.57 -3.42 -18.78
N LEU A 252 19.44 -3.00 -19.35
CA LEU A 252 19.33 -2.61 -20.76
C LEU A 252 19.36 -1.09 -20.96
N LEU A 253 18.94 -0.33 -19.95
CA LEU A 253 18.99 1.12 -19.94
C LEU A 253 19.28 1.59 -18.52
N ASN A 254 20.16 2.59 -18.40
CA ASN A 254 20.42 3.31 -17.16
C ASN A 254 20.67 4.78 -17.50
N LYS A 255 19.68 5.65 -17.28
CA LYS A 255 19.69 7.03 -17.78
C LYS A 255 19.17 8.02 -16.75
N GLU A 256 19.91 9.12 -16.57
CA GLU A 256 19.42 10.28 -15.83
C GLU A 256 18.37 11.05 -16.67
N LEU A 257 17.22 11.34 -16.05
CA LEU A 257 16.11 12.06 -16.66
C LEU A 257 15.74 13.28 -15.79
N ARG A 258 15.84 14.47 -16.38
CA ARG A 258 15.32 15.70 -15.77
C ARG A 258 13.83 15.82 -16.03
N LEU A 259 13.05 15.86 -14.95
CA LEU A 259 11.60 15.98 -14.98
C LEU A 259 11.21 17.40 -14.57
N SER A 260 10.34 18.03 -15.37
CA SER A 260 9.69 19.31 -15.08
C SER A 260 8.28 19.29 -15.68
N GLY A 261 7.53 18.24 -15.34
CA GLY A 261 6.32 17.80 -16.04
C GLY A 261 6.40 16.32 -16.38
N VAL A 262 5.76 15.91 -17.48
CA VAL A 262 5.85 14.53 -17.97
C VAL A 262 7.13 14.35 -18.80
N GLY A 263 8.00 13.45 -18.36
CA GLY A 263 9.16 12.98 -19.12
C GLY A 263 8.82 11.73 -19.93
N LYS A 264 9.53 11.50 -21.03
CA LYS A 264 9.31 10.34 -21.91
C LYS A 264 10.61 9.62 -22.23
N ILE A 265 10.56 8.28 -22.23
CA ILE A 265 11.61 7.41 -22.78
C ILE A 265 10.95 6.41 -23.71
N ASN A 266 11.44 6.34 -24.94
CA ASN A 266 11.08 5.27 -25.87
C ASN A 266 12.07 4.13 -25.70
N PHE A 267 11.56 2.91 -25.54
CA PHE A 267 12.37 1.70 -25.44
C PHE A 267 11.85 0.64 -26.39
N ARG A 268 12.78 -0.11 -26.98
CA ARG A 268 12.45 -1.18 -27.92
C ARG A 268 12.97 -2.51 -27.35
N PRO A 269 12.11 -3.37 -26.76
CA PRO A 269 12.53 -4.68 -26.30
C PRO A 269 12.97 -5.53 -27.50
N LEU A 270 14.21 -6.01 -27.49
CA LEU A 270 14.77 -6.81 -28.57
C LEU A 270 14.47 -8.31 -28.41
N TYR A 271 14.19 -8.75 -27.19
CA TYR A 271 13.98 -10.16 -26.86
C TYR A 271 12.68 -10.35 -26.08
N SER A 272 12.08 -11.53 -26.22
CA SER A 272 10.95 -11.91 -25.36
C SER A 272 11.39 -12.01 -23.89
N GLY A 273 10.48 -11.74 -22.97
CA GLY A 273 10.69 -11.96 -21.54
C GLY A 273 10.02 -10.92 -20.65
N GLU A 274 10.36 -10.98 -19.37
CA GLU A 274 9.89 -10.07 -18.33
C GLU A 274 10.83 -8.86 -18.22
N TYR A 275 10.23 -7.66 -18.17
CA TYR A 275 10.94 -6.39 -18.04
C TYR A 275 10.44 -5.65 -16.81
N GLU A 276 11.35 -4.94 -16.15
CA GLU A 276 11.06 -4.04 -15.05
C GLU A 276 11.64 -2.66 -15.35
N VAL A 277 10.79 -1.64 -15.25
CA VAL A 277 11.12 -0.24 -15.43
C VAL A 277 11.14 0.40 -14.07
N ARG A 278 12.28 0.94 -13.67
CA ARG A 278 12.51 1.57 -12.37
C ARG A 278 12.69 3.06 -12.54
N ILE A 279 12.11 3.84 -11.63
CA ILE A 279 12.44 5.25 -11.44
C ILE A 279 12.79 5.53 -9.99
N MET A 280 13.88 6.24 -9.76
CA MET A 280 14.35 6.60 -8.43
C MET A 280 15.06 7.96 -8.44
N ARG A 281 15.27 8.54 -7.25
CA ARG A 281 16.24 9.62 -7.10
C ARG A 281 17.64 9.07 -7.42
N PRO A 282 18.54 9.82 -8.08
CA PRO A 282 19.93 9.40 -8.20
C PRO A 282 20.51 9.02 -6.83
N GLU A 283 21.23 7.88 -6.78
CA GLU A 283 21.83 7.30 -5.57
C GLU A 283 20.84 6.81 -4.49
N ALA A 284 19.54 6.75 -4.78
CA ALA A 284 18.59 6.06 -3.90
C ALA A 284 18.64 4.54 -4.09
N SER A 285 18.31 3.80 -3.04
CA SER A 285 18.13 2.34 -3.09
C SER A 285 16.68 1.93 -3.37
N ASN A 286 15.73 2.75 -2.94
CA ASN A 286 14.31 2.53 -3.15
C ASN A 286 13.85 3.19 -4.46
N TYR A 287 12.90 2.56 -5.12
CA TYR A 287 12.43 2.96 -6.43
C TYR A 287 10.94 2.69 -6.59
N VAL A 288 10.32 3.33 -7.57
CA VAL A 288 9.01 2.94 -8.08
C VAL A 288 9.26 2.06 -9.31
N ALA A 289 8.48 0.99 -9.46
CA ALA A 289 8.63 0.07 -10.57
C ALA A 289 7.32 -0.28 -11.28
N GLU A 290 7.42 -0.45 -12.58
CA GLU A 290 6.40 -1.00 -13.48
C GLU A 290 6.95 -2.23 -14.19
N TYR A 291 6.09 -3.22 -14.41
CA TYR A 291 6.45 -4.47 -15.06
C TYR A 291 5.66 -4.64 -16.35
N PHE A 292 6.30 -5.22 -17.35
CA PHE A 292 5.64 -5.63 -18.58
C PHE A 292 6.32 -6.84 -19.19
N TYR A 293 5.59 -7.59 -20.00
CA TYR A 293 6.12 -8.67 -20.81
C TYR A 293 6.29 -8.24 -22.25
N ALA A 294 7.44 -8.56 -22.85
CA ALA A 294 7.60 -8.46 -24.29
C ALA A 294 7.55 -9.86 -24.92
N TYR A 295 6.88 -9.97 -26.06
CA TYR A 295 6.84 -11.22 -26.84
C TYR A 295 6.98 -10.96 -28.34
N GLY A 296 7.77 -11.80 -29.01
CA GLY A 296 7.75 -11.92 -30.46
C GLY A 296 8.31 -13.26 -30.93
N SER A 297 7.74 -13.73 -32.04
CA SER A 297 8.18 -14.98 -32.67
C SER A 297 9.62 -14.84 -33.18
N GLY A 298 10.47 -15.80 -32.81
CA GLY A 298 11.91 -15.78 -33.15
C GLY A 298 12.80 -14.99 -32.18
N ASP A 299 12.23 -14.19 -31.28
CA ASP A 299 12.97 -13.36 -30.32
C ASP A 299 13.06 -13.97 -28.90
N THR A 300 12.61 -15.22 -28.75
CA THR A 300 12.59 -15.93 -27.46
C THR A 300 13.87 -16.75 -27.26
N ALA A 301 14.65 -16.40 -26.23
CA ALA A 301 15.77 -17.20 -25.74
C ALA A 301 15.34 -18.17 -24.63
N GLY A 302 16.10 -19.24 -24.39
CA GLY A 302 15.76 -20.28 -23.39
C GLY A 302 15.67 -19.80 -21.94
N ASN A 303 16.19 -18.61 -21.63
CA ASN A 303 16.14 -17.95 -20.32
C ASN A 303 15.13 -16.79 -20.26
N SER A 304 14.26 -16.64 -21.26
CA SER A 304 13.32 -15.50 -21.35
C SER A 304 12.19 -15.56 -20.33
N PHE A 305 11.84 -16.76 -19.89
CA PHE A 305 10.74 -17.04 -18.96
C PHE A 305 11.16 -18.11 -17.98
N GLU A 306 10.55 -18.11 -16.80
CA GLU A 306 10.73 -19.20 -15.84
C GLU A 306 10.21 -20.50 -16.45
N VAL A 307 11.03 -21.54 -16.42
CA VAL A 307 10.59 -22.89 -16.76
C VAL A 307 9.88 -23.45 -15.53
N ASN A 308 8.56 -23.64 -15.62
CA ASN A 308 7.81 -24.35 -14.60
C ASN A 308 8.18 -25.84 -14.66
N ASN A 309 8.89 -26.32 -13.64
CA ASN A 309 9.42 -27.69 -13.58
C ASN A 309 8.36 -28.75 -13.23
N GLU A 310 7.13 -28.33 -12.90
CA GLU A 310 5.98 -29.20 -12.63
C GLU A 310 5.20 -29.54 -13.91
N GLY A 311 5.62 -28.98 -15.06
CA GLY A 311 5.01 -29.23 -16.37
C GLY A 311 3.75 -28.40 -16.63
N GLU A 312 3.49 -27.39 -15.81
CA GLU A 312 2.34 -26.50 -15.99
C GLU A 312 2.60 -25.45 -17.08
N VAL A 313 1.53 -25.07 -17.79
CA VAL A 313 1.53 -23.93 -18.71
C VAL A 313 0.98 -22.73 -17.95
N ILE A 314 1.83 -21.74 -17.70
CA ILE A 314 1.39 -20.50 -17.04
C ILE A 314 0.73 -19.61 -18.10
N ILE A 315 -0.49 -19.15 -17.81
CA ILE A 315 -1.28 -18.29 -18.69
C ILE A 315 -1.33 -16.89 -18.09
N GLU A 316 -0.81 -15.90 -18.81
CA GLU A 316 -0.91 -14.49 -18.42
C GLU A 316 -1.79 -13.73 -19.40
N ALA A 317 -2.75 -13.00 -18.87
CA ALA A 317 -3.70 -12.20 -19.63
C ALA A 317 -3.25 -10.74 -19.70
N ASP A 318 -3.53 -10.05 -20.81
CA ASP A 318 -3.22 -8.62 -20.96
C ASP A 318 -4.07 -7.72 -20.06
N LYS A 319 -5.27 -8.18 -19.68
CA LYS A 319 -6.20 -7.50 -18.75
C LYS A 319 -6.73 -8.43 -17.66
N PRO A 320 -7.10 -7.89 -16.48
CA PRO A 320 -7.72 -8.66 -15.40
C PRO A 320 -9.18 -9.07 -15.67
N LYS A 321 -9.90 -8.33 -16.53
CA LYS A 321 -11.31 -8.57 -16.89
C LYS A 321 -11.56 -8.13 -18.33
N TYR A 322 -12.53 -8.79 -18.97
CA TYR A 322 -12.99 -8.50 -20.32
C TYR A 322 -14.51 -8.32 -20.33
N GLU A 323 -14.98 -7.31 -21.03
CA GLU A 323 -16.39 -7.10 -21.34
C GLU A 323 -16.78 -7.84 -22.63
N PRO A 324 -18.08 -8.17 -22.83
CA PRO A 324 -18.54 -8.80 -24.06
C PRO A 324 -18.16 -8.00 -25.31
N GLY A 325 -17.47 -8.66 -26.25
CA GLY A 325 -16.98 -8.05 -27.49
C GLY A 325 -15.50 -7.66 -27.47
N GLU A 326 -14.83 -7.71 -26.31
CA GLU A 326 -13.38 -7.56 -26.24
C GLU A 326 -12.64 -8.85 -26.61
N THR A 327 -11.42 -8.72 -27.14
CA THR A 327 -10.52 -9.84 -27.45
C THR A 327 -9.43 -9.96 -26.39
N ALA A 328 -9.30 -11.12 -25.77
CA ALA A 328 -8.24 -11.40 -24.81
C ALA A 328 -6.93 -11.77 -25.53
N GLN A 329 -5.82 -11.21 -25.08
CA GLN A 329 -4.47 -11.63 -25.49
C GLN A 329 -3.81 -12.37 -24.34
N LEU A 330 -3.53 -13.66 -24.58
CA LEU A 330 -2.98 -14.56 -23.59
C LEU A 330 -1.54 -14.94 -23.96
N LEU A 331 -0.60 -14.70 -23.05
CA LEU A 331 0.76 -15.21 -23.13
C LEU A 331 0.80 -16.59 -22.46
N LEU A 332 1.06 -17.62 -23.26
CA LEU A 332 1.26 -18.99 -22.79
C LEU A 332 2.76 -19.23 -22.57
N LYS A 333 3.18 -19.36 -21.31
CA LYS A 333 4.55 -19.69 -20.95
C LYS A 333 4.66 -21.20 -20.82
N THR A 334 5.24 -21.85 -21.83
CA THR A 334 5.43 -23.30 -21.85
C THR A 334 6.83 -23.69 -21.34
N PRO A 335 6.95 -24.71 -20.49
CA PRO A 335 8.25 -25.17 -19.99
C PRO A 335 9.10 -25.92 -21.03
N PHE A 336 8.49 -26.43 -22.10
CA PHE A 336 9.16 -27.12 -23.19
C PHE A 336 8.43 -26.94 -24.53
N PRO A 337 9.11 -27.10 -25.69
CA PRO A 337 8.48 -27.04 -27.00
C PRO A 337 7.43 -28.14 -27.18
N GLY A 338 6.25 -27.79 -27.68
CA GLY A 338 5.16 -28.75 -27.88
C GLY A 338 3.96 -28.15 -28.63
N ARG A 339 2.98 -29.00 -28.92
CA ARG A 339 1.66 -28.56 -29.40
C ARG A 339 0.78 -28.25 -28.21
N ILE A 340 -0.01 -27.17 -28.30
CA ILE A 340 -0.92 -26.75 -27.24
C ILE A 340 -2.35 -26.84 -27.78
N LEU A 341 -3.29 -27.22 -26.92
CA LEU A 341 -4.72 -27.04 -27.13
C LEU A 341 -5.20 -26.06 -26.07
N VAL A 342 -5.78 -24.94 -26.49
CA VAL A 342 -6.40 -23.96 -25.59
C VAL A 342 -7.90 -24.09 -25.69
N THR A 343 -8.60 -24.25 -24.57
CA THR A 343 -10.06 -24.29 -24.52
C THR A 343 -10.62 -23.16 -23.66
N VAL A 344 -11.81 -22.68 -24.01
CA VAL A 344 -12.60 -21.76 -23.18
C VAL A 344 -13.79 -22.55 -22.65
N GLU A 345 -13.92 -22.68 -21.33
CA GLU A 345 -14.86 -23.61 -20.70
C GLU A 345 -15.72 -22.95 -19.61
N ARG A 346 -16.90 -23.51 -19.39
CA ARG A 346 -17.72 -23.33 -18.18
C ARG A 346 -18.19 -24.71 -17.68
N ASP A 347 -19.48 -25.00 -17.79
CA ASP A 347 -20.08 -26.33 -17.62
C ASP A 347 -19.83 -27.25 -18.82
N ARG A 348 -19.36 -26.68 -19.94
CA ARG A 348 -18.95 -27.37 -21.18
C ARG A 348 -17.84 -26.59 -21.89
N VAL A 349 -17.21 -27.21 -22.88
CA VAL A 349 -16.31 -26.52 -23.82
C VAL A 349 -17.13 -25.55 -24.67
N LEU A 350 -16.78 -24.27 -24.61
CA LEU A 350 -17.42 -23.21 -25.39
C LEU A 350 -16.65 -22.93 -26.68
N ASP A 351 -15.31 -22.97 -26.63
CA ASP A 351 -14.43 -22.70 -27.77
C ASP A 351 -13.06 -23.41 -27.64
N HIS A 352 -12.31 -23.55 -28.74
CA HIS A 352 -10.97 -24.14 -28.73
C HIS A 352 -10.02 -23.61 -29.82
N PHE A 353 -8.71 -23.66 -29.55
CA PHE A 353 -7.63 -23.16 -30.40
C PHE A 353 -6.43 -24.13 -30.40
N TYR A 354 -5.72 -24.23 -31.53
CA TYR A 354 -4.55 -25.11 -31.76
C TYR A 354 -3.29 -24.34 -32.13
#